data_AF-A0A2V9KSP2-F1
#
_entry.id   AF-A0A2V9KSP2-F1
#
_cell.length_a   1.000
_cell.length_b   1.000
_cell.length_c   1.000
_cell.angle_alpha   90.00
_cell.angle_beta   90.00
_cell.angle_gamma   90.00
#
_symmetry.space_group_name_H-M   'P 1'
#
loop_
_entity.id
_entity.type
_entity.pdbx_description
1 polymer ?
#
loop_
_entity_poly.entity_id
_entity_poly.type
_entity_poly.pdbx_seq_one_letter_code
_entity_poly.pdbx_strand_id
1 'polypeptide(L)'
;MARRQNFVVGLDLGSDKTCALICQPTESGKLRVMGLGVAESKGWHKGLIVNLDGAALSVKKAVEEAEGAAGVPVDVAYVGVSGPHVKGVNSRGALSLGPQRREVTPEDVVKVHETARSISLPPDRELLHVEAQQYLLDSQDGIRQAVGMVGTRLEVGVHLVTASSTAIQNVITVVNREGIRLPDNGIVFEPLASAEACLTAEERDLGVALVDIGAASSGLGVYCQRAVEHTAVIAVGGEHFTKDLAVGLQTRMPEAEKRKRAWGGPNPAVADDSVLQMPG
;
A
#
# COMPACT_ATOMS: atom_id res chain seq x y z
N MET A 1 21.20 -8.46 30.56
CA MET A 1 19.78 -8.44 30.14
C MET A 1 19.77 -8.32 28.62
N ALA A 2 19.20 -9.30 27.90
CA ALA A 2 19.22 -9.32 26.45
C ALA A 2 18.44 -8.11 25.89
N ARG A 3 19.08 -7.37 24.98
CA ARG A 3 18.47 -6.28 24.23
C ARG A 3 17.22 -6.86 23.54
N ARG A 4 16.01 -6.40 23.87
CA ARG A 4 14.79 -6.74 23.09
C ARG A 4 15.12 -6.40 21.64
N GLN A 5 15.25 -7.43 20.80
CA GLN A 5 15.49 -7.22 19.39
C GLN A 5 14.20 -6.65 18.82
N ASN A 6 14.24 -5.41 18.32
CA ASN A 6 13.09 -4.80 17.68
C ASN A 6 12.93 -5.47 16.31
N PHE A 7 11.84 -6.19 16.11
CA PHE A 7 11.46 -6.72 14.80
C PHE A 7 10.38 -5.84 14.20
N VAL A 8 10.38 -5.73 12.88
CA VAL A 8 9.32 -5.11 12.08
C VAL A 8 8.69 -6.22 11.25
N VAL A 9 7.38 -6.34 11.32
CA VAL A 9 6.63 -7.38 10.61
C VAL A 9 5.69 -6.72 9.62
N GLY A 10 5.78 -7.14 8.36
CA GLY A 10 4.85 -6.75 7.30
C GLY A 10 4.01 -7.93 6.85
N LEU A 11 2.71 -7.74 6.73
CA LEU A 11 1.76 -8.68 6.14
C LEU A 11 1.22 -8.07 4.85
N ASP A 12 1.27 -8.84 3.76
CA ASP A 12 0.61 -8.52 2.49
C ASP A 12 -0.49 -9.56 2.28
N LEU A 13 -1.74 -9.11 2.30
CA LEU A 13 -2.92 -9.97 2.18
C LEU A 13 -3.47 -9.85 0.75
N GLY A 14 -2.68 -10.24 -0.24
CA GLY A 14 -3.08 -10.25 -1.64
C GLY A 14 -4.18 -11.27 -1.94
N SER A 15 -4.93 -11.06 -3.03
CA SER A 15 -5.99 -12.00 -3.45
C SER A 15 -5.49 -13.36 -3.94
N ASP A 16 -4.25 -13.45 -4.44
CA ASP A 16 -3.61 -14.71 -4.89
C ASP A 16 -2.80 -15.38 -3.76
N LYS A 17 -2.05 -14.59 -3.01
CA LYS A 17 -1.17 -15.06 -1.93
C LYS A 17 -1.16 -14.10 -0.75
N THR A 18 -1.00 -14.66 0.44
CA THR A 18 -0.73 -13.93 1.68
C THR A 18 0.74 -14.10 2.03
N CYS A 19 1.46 -13.01 2.25
CA CYS A 19 2.88 -13.03 2.61
C CYS A 19 3.09 -12.43 4.00
N ALA A 20 3.98 -13.02 4.79
CA ALA A 20 4.45 -12.47 6.05
C ALA A 20 5.97 -12.31 5.99
N LEU A 21 6.47 -11.13 6.33
CA LEU A 21 7.90 -10.83 6.32
C LEU A 21 8.32 -10.29 7.68
N ILE A 22 9.28 -10.97 8.32
CA ILE A 22 9.86 -10.55 9.60
C ILE A 22 11.24 -9.98 9.32
N CYS A 23 11.44 -8.73 9.72
CA CYS A 23 12.66 -7.98 9.47
C CYS A 23 13.29 -7.46 10.77
N GLN A 24 14.62 -7.41 10.80
CA GLN A 24 15.39 -6.76 11.84
C GLN A 24 16.02 -5.46 11.31
N PRO A 25 15.76 -4.30 11.93
CA PRO A 25 16.48 -3.07 11.62
C PRO A 25 17.97 -3.22 11.94
N THR A 26 18.80 -2.86 10.98
CA THR A 26 20.25 -2.79 11.13
C THR A 26 20.68 -1.43 11.66
N GLU A 27 21.92 -1.32 12.15
CA GLU A 27 22.48 -0.04 12.62
C GLU A 27 22.52 1.04 11.53
N SER A 28 22.56 0.65 10.25
CA SER A 28 22.51 1.57 9.11
C SER A 28 21.09 1.99 8.71
N GLY A 29 20.07 1.62 9.48
CA GLY A 29 18.66 1.90 9.18
C GLY A 29 18.05 1.01 8.07
N LYS A 30 18.81 0.05 7.53
CA LYS A 30 18.29 -0.92 6.55
C LYS A 30 17.57 -2.06 7.25
N LEU A 31 16.63 -2.71 6.56
CA LEU A 31 15.95 -3.91 7.04
C LEU A 31 16.69 -5.17 6.59
N ARG A 32 16.99 -6.07 7.53
CA ARG A 32 17.48 -7.42 7.26
C ARG A 32 16.32 -8.39 7.38
N VAL A 33 16.06 -9.17 6.33
CA VAL A 33 15.04 -10.23 6.36
C VAL A 33 15.51 -11.36 7.26
N MET A 34 14.65 -11.75 8.21
CA MET A 34 14.88 -12.84 9.17
C MET A 34 13.99 -14.05 8.87
N GLY A 35 12.77 -13.81 8.37
CA GLY A 35 11.84 -14.87 7.97
C GLY A 35 10.85 -14.38 6.93
N LEU A 36 10.48 -15.29 6.03
CA LEU A 36 9.45 -15.10 5.01
C LEU A 36 8.52 -16.31 5.09
N GLY A 37 7.22 -16.06 5.09
CA GLY A 37 6.21 -17.10 4.91
C GLY A 37 5.21 -16.69 3.85
N VAL A 38 4.75 -17.67 3.07
CA VAL A 38 3.85 -17.43 1.93
C VAL A 38 2.79 -18.52 1.89
N ALA A 39 1.53 -18.11 1.92
CA ALA A 39 0.39 -19.00 1.81
C ALA A 39 -0.50 -18.62 0.62
N GLU A 40 -1.13 -19.62 -0.01
CA GLU A 40 -2.24 -19.39 -0.95
C GLU A 40 -3.36 -18.63 -0.24
N SER A 41 -3.86 -17.56 -0.85
CA SER A 41 -4.95 -16.76 -0.28
C SER A 41 -6.30 -17.42 -0.49
N LYS A 42 -7.11 -17.45 0.57
CA LYS A 42 -8.48 -17.96 0.54
C LYS A 42 -9.46 -16.95 1.07
N GLY A 43 -10.70 -17.03 0.59
CA GLY A 43 -11.79 -16.16 1.04
C GLY A 43 -11.78 -14.75 0.45
N TRP A 44 -11.01 -14.54 -0.63
CA TRP A 44 -11.00 -13.32 -1.41
C TRP A 44 -11.97 -13.39 -2.59
N HIS A 45 -12.57 -12.26 -2.92
CA HIS A 45 -13.32 -12.05 -4.15
C HIS A 45 -13.14 -10.61 -4.63
N LYS A 46 -12.53 -10.44 -5.82
CA LYS A 46 -12.31 -9.12 -6.44
C LYS A 46 -11.63 -8.09 -5.52
N GLY A 47 -10.59 -8.51 -4.80
CA GLY A 47 -9.84 -7.62 -3.90
C GLY A 47 -10.56 -7.31 -2.58
N LEU A 48 -11.59 -8.08 -2.21
CA LEU A 48 -12.29 -7.97 -0.93
C LEU A 48 -12.35 -9.32 -0.21
N ILE A 49 -12.22 -9.31 1.11
CA ILE A 49 -12.43 -10.49 1.95
C ILE A 49 -13.93 -10.75 2.07
N VAL A 50 -14.38 -11.88 1.56
CA VAL A 50 -15.78 -12.38 1.64
C VAL A 50 -15.93 -13.59 2.55
N ASN A 51 -14.83 -14.26 2.91
CA ASN A 51 -14.80 -15.34 3.89
C ASN A 51 -13.63 -15.12 4.86
N LEU A 52 -13.96 -14.66 6.08
CA LEU A 52 -12.99 -14.35 7.13
C LEU A 52 -12.21 -15.59 7.61
N ASP A 53 -12.84 -16.77 7.64
CA ASP A 53 -12.19 -17.99 8.14
C ASP A 53 -11.11 -18.47 7.15
N GLY A 54 -11.41 -18.39 5.85
CA GLY A 54 -10.44 -18.71 4.80
C GLY A 54 -9.25 -17.74 4.81
N ALA A 55 -9.51 -16.44 4.98
CA ALA A 55 -8.47 -15.42 5.03
C ALA A 55 -7.60 -15.57 6.29
N ALA A 56 -8.21 -15.79 7.45
CA ALA A 56 -7.50 -16.05 8.71
C ALA A 56 -6.58 -17.26 8.61
N LEU A 57 -7.06 -18.37 8.02
CA LEU A 57 -6.22 -19.55 7.78
C LEU A 57 -5.01 -19.25 6.86
N SER A 58 -5.16 -18.34 5.91
CA SER A 58 -4.08 -17.95 4.99
C SER A 58 -3.02 -17.13 5.73
N VAL A 59 -3.46 -16.15 6.53
CA VAL A 59 -2.60 -15.36 7.42
C VAL A 59 -1.86 -16.25 8.40
N LYS A 60 -2.58 -17.15 9.08
CA LYS A 60 -2.00 -18.11 10.02
C LYS A 60 -0.82 -18.86 9.44
N LYS A 61 -1.01 -19.47 8.27
CA LYS A 61 0.03 -20.26 7.60
C LYS A 61 1.25 -19.44 7.22
N ALA A 62 1.04 -18.25 6.66
CA ALA A 62 2.13 -17.36 6.28
C ALA A 62 2.91 -16.89 7.52
N VAL A 63 2.22 -16.58 8.61
CA VAL A 63 2.85 -16.15 9.87
C VAL A 63 3.61 -17.29 10.52
N GLU A 64 3.02 -18.48 10.67
CA GLU A 64 3.69 -19.66 11.26
C GLU A 64 4.97 -20.03 10.50
N GLU A 65 4.96 -19.95 9.17
CA GLU A 65 6.15 -20.18 8.34
C GLU A 65 7.23 -19.10 8.57
N ALA A 66 6.84 -17.83 8.60
CA ALA A 66 7.77 -16.72 8.84
C ALA A 66 8.37 -16.77 10.26
N GLU A 67 7.56 -17.05 11.28
CA GLU A 67 7.99 -17.26 12.67
C GLU A 67 8.95 -18.43 12.79
N GLY A 68 8.65 -19.56 12.14
CA GLY A 68 9.51 -20.73 12.10
C GLY A 68 10.88 -20.44 11.49
N ALA A 69 10.92 -19.66 10.40
CA ALA A 69 12.16 -19.24 9.76
C ALA A 69 12.97 -18.24 10.61
N ALA A 70 12.31 -17.29 11.26
CA ALA A 70 12.95 -16.24 12.05
C ALA A 70 13.27 -16.65 13.50
N GLY A 71 12.61 -17.70 14.01
CA GLY A 71 12.73 -18.16 15.40
C GLY A 71 12.13 -17.20 16.43
N VAL A 72 11.18 -16.34 16.03
CA VAL A 72 10.58 -15.31 16.88
C VAL A 72 9.07 -15.21 16.65
N PRO A 73 8.26 -15.01 17.70
CA PRO A 73 6.82 -14.82 17.55
C PRO A 73 6.47 -13.41 17.06
N VAL A 74 5.31 -13.28 16.42
CA VAL A 74 4.74 -12.05 15.87
C VAL A 74 3.56 -11.59 16.74
N ASP A 75 3.76 -10.53 17.53
CA ASP A 75 2.68 -9.93 18.34
C ASP A 75 2.01 -8.74 17.64
N VAL A 76 2.76 -8.05 16.77
CA VAL A 76 2.35 -6.80 16.12
C VAL A 76 2.84 -6.80 14.67
N ALA A 77 1.98 -6.40 13.73
CA ALA A 77 2.34 -6.29 12.31
C ALA A 77 1.71 -5.09 11.62
N TYR A 78 2.41 -4.59 10.61
CA TYR A 78 1.86 -3.68 9.60
C TYR A 78 1.24 -4.49 8.48
N VAL A 79 0.13 -4.02 7.92
CA VAL A 79 -0.68 -4.75 6.95
C VAL A 79 -0.88 -3.89 5.71
N GLY A 80 -0.43 -4.40 4.57
CA GLY A 80 -0.72 -3.85 3.26
C GLY A 80 -2.20 -4.03 2.91
N VAL A 81 -2.81 -2.96 2.41
CA VAL A 81 -4.15 -3.01 1.82
C VAL A 81 -4.13 -2.35 0.45
N SER A 82 -4.84 -2.97 -0.48
CA SER A 82 -5.14 -2.42 -1.81
C SER A 82 -6.46 -2.98 -2.30
N GLY A 83 -7.01 -2.34 -3.32
CA GLY A 83 -8.25 -2.75 -3.95
C GLY A 83 -9.18 -1.58 -4.28
N PRO A 84 -10.27 -1.84 -5.00
CA PRO A 84 -11.16 -0.81 -5.54
C PRO A 84 -11.93 -0.02 -4.45
N HIS A 85 -11.82 -0.44 -3.19
CA HIS A 85 -12.43 0.23 -2.04
C HIS A 85 -11.59 1.42 -1.54
N VAL A 86 -10.32 1.51 -1.94
CA VAL A 86 -9.38 2.59 -1.59
C VAL A 86 -9.43 3.71 -2.64
N LYS A 87 -9.37 4.97 -2.21
CA LYS A 87 -9.38 6.15 -3.08
C LYS A 87 -8.44 7.24 -2.56
N GLY A 88 -7.67 7.82 -3.47
CA GLY A 88 -6.92 9.05 -3.25
C GLY A 88 -7.77 10.30 -3.51
N VAL A 89 -7.65 11.31 -2.65
CA VAL A 89 -8.34 12.60 -2.78
C VAL A 89 -7.39 13.72 -2.39
N ASN A 90 -7.23 14.73 -3.23
CA ASN A 90 -6.46 15.93 -2.88
C ASN A 90 -7.34 16.89 -2.07
N SER A 91 -6.77 17.43 -1.00
CA SER A 91 -7.39 18.44 -0.14
C SER A 91 -6.42 19.60 0.09
N ARG A 92 -6.95 20.75 0.47
CA ARG A 92 -6.15 21.92 0.85
C ARG A 92 -6.62 22.45 2.19
N GLY A 93 -5.67 22.74 3.07
CA GLY A 93 -5.88 23.43 4.33
C GLY A 93 -5.29 24.84 4.28
N ALA A 94 -5.85 25.76 5.06
CA ALA A 94 -5.35 27.12 5.17
C ALA A 94 -5.46 27.61 6.62
N LEU A 95 -4.43 28.33 7.06
CA LEU A 95 -4.33 28.93 8.38
C LEU A 95 -3.92 30.39 8.25
N SER A 96 -4.69 31.27 8.89
CA SER A 96 -4.29 32.68 9.07
C SER A 96 -3.31 32.77 10.23
N LEU A 97 -2.12 33.31 10.00
CA LEU A 97 -1.08 33.51 11.01
C LEU A 97 -1.32 34.81 11.82
N GLY A 98 -2.19 35.69 11.34
CA GLY A 98 -2.53 36.97 11.94
C GLY A 98 -2.49 38.14 10.94
N PRO A 99 -2.83 39.35 11.38
CA PRO A 99 -2.86 40.54 10.52
C PRO A 99 -1.46 41.08 10.18
N GLN A 100 -0.45 40.75 10.96
CA GLN A 100 0.95 41.12 10.74
C GLN A 100 1.77 39.91 10.33
N ARG A 101 2.77 40.12 9.48
CA ARG A 101 3.71 39.08 9.08
C ARG A 101 4.46 38.55 10.31
N ARG A 102 4.45 37.23 10.50
CA ARG A 102 5.24 36.56 11.54
C ARG A 102 5.80 35.25 11.03
N GLU A 103 6.74 34.73 11.79
CA GLU A 103 7.35 33.43 11.54
C GLU A 103 6.33 32.30 11.74
N VAL A 104 6.36 31.32 10.83
CA VAL A 104 5.61 30.06 10.90
C VAL A 104 6.26 29.17 11.95
N THR A 105 5.47 28.73 12.93
CA THR A 105 5.94 27.82 13.98
C THR A 105 5.58 26.35 13.66
N PRO A 106 6.21 25.37 14.32
CA PRO A 106 5.79 23.97 14.21
C PRO A 106 4.31 23.75 14.56
N GLU A 107 3.76 24.49 15.53
CA GLU A 107 2.36 24.42 15.91
C GLU A 107 1.43 24.92 14.80
N ASP A 108 1.85 25.92 14.01
CA ASP A 108 1.10 26.38 12.84
C ASP A 108 1.04 25.30 11.76
N VAL A 109 2.14 24.57 11.55
CA VAL A 109 2.20 23.44 10.63
C VAL A 109 1.23 22.34 11.06
N VAL A 110 1.23 21.98 12.35
CA VAL A 110 0.25 21.01 12.87
C VAL A 110 -1.18 21.49 12.61
N LYS A 111 -1.51 22.74 12.97
CA LYS A 111 -2.86 23.29 12.78
C LYS A 111 -3.29 23.32 11.31
N VAL A 112 -2.41 23.72 10.38
CA VAL A 112 -2.78 23.77 8.96
C VAL A 112 -3.02 22.37 8.40
N HIS A 113 -2.25 21.35 8.84
CA HIS A 113 -2.52 19.94 8.52
C HIS A 113 -3.85 19.46 9.07
N GLU A 114 -4.23 19.88 10.28
CA GLU A 114 -5.54 19.58 10.85
C GLU A 114 -6.69 20.14 9.99
N THR A 115 -6.53 21.35 9.45
CA THR A 115 -7.53 21.90 8.53
C THR A 115 -7.59 21.12 7.21
N ALA A 116 -6.44 20.70 6.69
CA ALA A 116 -6.35 19.99 5.41
C ALA A 116 -6.94 18.57 5.47
N ARG A 117 -6.78 17.88 6.60
CA ARG A 117 -7.36 16.54 6.83
C ARG A 117 -8.85 16.57 7.21
N SER A 118 -9.39 17.73 7.59
CA SER A 118 -10.78 17.89 8.05
C SER A 118 -11.79 17.93 6.90
N ILE A 119 -11.76 16.91 6.04
CA ILE A 119 -12.76 16.72 4.99
C ILE A 119 -13.96 15.93 5.52
N SER A 120 -15.16 16.26 5.03
CA SER A 120 -16.35 15.47 5.31
C SER A 120 -16.25 14.15 4.53
N LEU A 121 -15.95 13.07 5.24
CA LEU A 121 -15.98 11.73 4.68
C LEU A 121 -17.39 11.14 4.77
N PRO A 122 -17.82 10.38 3.75
CA PRO A 122 -18.99 9.53 3.88
C PRO A 122 -18.88 8.61 5.11
N PRO A 123 -19.99 8.29 5.81
CA PRO A 123 -19.96 7.47 7.02
C PRO A 123 -19.37 6.06 6.84
N ASP A 124 -19.34 5.55 5.61
CA ASP A 124 -18.81 4.23 5.25
C ASP A 124 -17.32 4.26 4.86
N ARG A 125 -16.65 5.40 5.03
CA ARG A 125 -15.23 5.60 4.72
C ARG A 125 -14.44 6.11 5.90
N GLU A 126 -13.19 5.69 5.95
CA GLU A 126 -12.21 6.19 6.90
C GLU A 126 -10.93 6.66 6.21
N LEU A 127 -10.18 7.49 6.93
CA LEU A 127 -8.91 8.05 6.49
C LEU A 127 -7.77 7.09 6.88
N LEU A 128 -6.95 6.70 5.91
CA LEU A 128 -5.78 5.84 6.12
C LEU A 128 -4.48 6.62 6.18
N HIS A 129 -4.23 7.48 5.18
CA HIS A 129 -2.97 8.23 5.04
C HIS A 129 -3.24 9.70 4.72
N VAL A 130 -2.35 10.56 5.19
CA VAL A 130 -2.32 12.00 4.91
C VAL A 130 -0.91 12.36 4.50
N GLU A 131 -0.70 12.57 3.20
CA GLU A 131 0.61 12.88 2.65
C GLU A 131 0.69 14.37 2.29
N ALA A 132 1.68 15.08 2.83
CA ALA A 132 1.90 16.48 2.51
C ALA A 132 2.43 16.61 1.07
N GLN A 133 1.80 17.45 0.25
CA GLN A 133 2.25 17.72 -1.11
C GLN A 133 3.17 18.93 -1.17
N GLN A 134 2.65 20.09 -0.74
CA GLN A 134 3.38 21.35 -0.76
C GLN A 134 2.77 22.33 0.23
N TYR A 135 3.58 23.25 0.72
CA TYR A 135 3.13 24.43 1.44
C TYR A 135 3.05 25.63 0.49
N LEU A 136 2.11 26.52 0.79
CA LEU A 136 2.06 27.84 0.19
C LEU A 136 2.08 28.89 1.31
N LEU A 137 2.87 29.95 1.12
CA LEU A 137 2.96 31.06 2.07
C LEU A 137 2.68 32.36 1.33
N ASP A 138 1.62 33.08 1.70
CA ASP A 138 1.17 34.29 1.00
C ASP A 138 1.06 34.11 -0.53
N SER A 139 0.56 32.95 -0.97
CA SER A 139 0.46 32.53 -2.38
C SER A 139 1.77 32.20 -3.09
N GLN A 140 2.91 32.23 -2.42
CA GLN A 140 4.15 31.67 -2.92
C GLN A 140 4.11 30.14 -2.82
N ASP A 141 4.39 29.45 -3.92
CA ASP A 141 4.42 27.98 -4.04
C ASP A 141 5.85 27.41 -3.92
N GLY A 142 5.97 26.08 -4.09
CA GLY A 142 7.27 25.39 -4.07
C GLY A 142 7.92 25.27 -2.69
N ILE A 143 7.18 25.57 -1.62
CA ILE A 143 7.70 25.52 -0.25
C ILE A 143 7.55 24.09 0.29
N ARG A 144 8.69 23.44 0.58
CA ARG A 144 8.72 22.11 1.22
C ARG A 144 8.73 22.18 2.74
N GLN A 145 9.39 23.18 3.32
CA GLN A 145 9.47 23.39 4.76
C GLN A 145 9.11 24.83 5.09
N ALA A 146 7.93 25.02 5.67
CA ALA A 146 7.40 26.34 5.98
C ALA A 146 7.90 26.91 7.32
N VAL A 147 8.32 26.06 8.26
CA VAL A 147 8.81 26.49 9.58
C VAL A 147 10.00 27.44 9.41
N GLY A 148 9.95 28.59 10.08
CA GLY A 148 10.98 29.64 9.97
C GLY A 148 10.73 30.67 8.88
N MET A 149 9.76 30.45 7.99
CA MET A 149 9.39 31.43 6.97
C MET A 149 8.41 32.47 7.54
N VAL A 150 8.39 33.66 6.96
CA VAL A 150 7.60 34.80 7.46
C VAL A 150 6.45 35.13 6.50
N GLY A 151 5.22 35.09 7.00
CA GLY A 151 4.02 35.38 6.21
C GLY A 151 2.81 35.74 7.06
N THR A 152 1.66 35.93 6.42
CA THR A 152 0.37 36.15 7.09
C THR A 152 -0.60 35.00 6.87
N ARG A 153 -0.40 34.18 5.83
CA ARG A 153 -1.26 33.06 5.49
C ARG A 153 -0.46 31.85 5.05
N LEU A 154 -0.65 30.74 5.76
CA LEU A 154 -0.05 29.44 5.47
C LEU A 154 -1.11 28.51 4.88
N GLU A 155 -0.83 27.87 3.75
CA GLU A 155 -1.67 26.83 3.18
C GLU A 155 -0.86 25.55 2.99
N VAL A 156 -1.54 24.41 2.96
CA VAL A 156 -0.95 23.11 2.65
C VAL A 156 -1.85 22.34 1.70
N GLY A 157 -1.26 21.81 0.64
CA GLY A 157 -1.87 20.75 -0.17
C GLY A 157 -1.55 19.40 0.44
N VAL A 158 -2.55 18.53 0.57
CA VAL A 158 -2.38 17.15 1.05
C VAL A 158 -3.06 16.17 0.13
N HIS A 159 -2.47 14.99 -0.01
CA HIS A 159 -3.09 13.83 -0.61
C HIS A 159 -3.62 12.92 0.49
N LEU A 160 -4.93 12.70 0.50
CA LEU A 160 -5.62 11.86 1.45
C LEU A 160 -5.90 10.50 0.83
N VAL A 161 -5.56 9.42 1.52
CA VAL A 161 -5.96 8.07 1.13
C VAL A 161 -7.09 7.63 2.05
N THR A 162 -8.22 7.26 1.46
CA THR A 162 -9.40 6.81 2.19
C THR A 162 -9.78 5.40 1.77
N ALA A 163 -10.42 4.63 2.64
CA ALA A 163 -10.89 3.28 2.33
C ALA A 163 -12.29 3.03 2.89
N SER A 164 -12.94 1.97 2.43
CA SER A 164 -14.20 1.51 3.02
C SER A 164 -13.94 0.97 4.43
N SER A 165 -14.66 1.49 5.43
CA SER A 165 -14.49 1.07 6.82
C SER A 165 -14.77 -0.41 7.01
N THR A 166 -15.74 -0.96 6.29
CA THR A 166 -16.05 -2.41 6.32
C THR A 166 -14.90 -3.26 5.79
N ALA A 167 -14.25 -2.84 4.71
CA ALA A 167 -13.15 -3.60 4.11
C ALA A 167 -11.95 -3.65 5.06
N ILE A 168 -11.60 -2.52 5.67
CA ILE A 168 -10.51 -2.43 6.65
C ILE A 168 -10.85 -3.21 7.93
N GLN A 169 -12.09 -3.11 8.43
CA GLN A 169 -12.51 -3.88 9.59
C GLN A 169 -12.40 -5.39 9.34
N ASN A 170 -12.68 -5.87 8.12
CA ASN A 170 -12.48 -7.28 7.77
C ASN A 170 -11.00 -7.68 7.83
N VAL A 171 -10.09 -6.83 7.32
CA VAL A 171 -8.63 -7.05 7.41
C VAL A 171 -8.18 -7.11 8.87
N ILE A 172 -8.57 -6.12 9.69
CA ILE A 172 -8.26 -6.09 11.12
C ILE A 172 -8.79 -7.34 11.83
N THR A 173 -10.01 -7.75 11.52
CA THR A 173 -10.64 -8.93 12.14
C THR A 173 -9.88 -10.21 11.79
N VAL A 174 -9.45 -10.36 10.54
CA VAL A 174 -8.67 -11.51 10.07
C VAL A 174 -7.33 -11.60 10.80
N VAL A 175 -6.61 -10.47 10.91
CA VAL A 175 -5.29 -10.45 11.55
C VAL A 175 -5.40 -10.65 13.07
N ASN A 176 -6.38 -10.02 13.73
CA ASN A 176 -6.61 -10.16 15.17
C ASN A 176 -7.01 -11.59 15.58
N ARG A 177 -7.65 -12.37 14.70
CA ARG A 177 -8.00 -13.77 14.97
C ARG A 177 -6.77 -14.66 15.18
N GLU A 178 -5.64 -14.28 14.59
CA GLU A 178 -4.36 -14.96 14.77
C GLU A 178 -3.56 -14.39 15.95
N GLY A 179 -4.17 -13.56 16.80
CA GLY A 179 -3.53 -12.97 17.99
C GLY A 179 -2.59 -11.80 17.68
N ILE A 180 -2.51 -11.37 16.43
CA ILE A 180 -1.63 -10.30 15.96
C ILE A 180 -2.38 -8.97 16.05
N ARG A 181 -1.75 -7.96 16.64
CA ARG A 181 -2.32 -6.61 16.71
C ARG A 181 -1.75 -5.72 15.61
N LEU A 182 -2.53 -4.77 15.15
CA LEU A 182 -2.02 -3.69 14.31
C LEU A 182 -1.66 -2.49 15.20
N PRO A 183 -0.52 -1.83 14.99
CA PRO A 183 -0.23 -0.56 15.65
C PRO A 183 -1.14 0.55 15.11
N ASP A 184 -1.13 1.71 15.76
CA ASP A 184 -1.71 2.92 15.19
C ASP A 184 -1.04 3.20 13.83
N ASN A 185 -1.83 3.45 12.79
CA ASN A 185 -1.38 3.52 11.39
C ASN A 185 -0.77 2.20 10.85
N GLY A 186 -1.15 1.06 11.43
CA GLY A 186 -0.71 -0.26 11.00
C GLY A 186 -1.25 -0.70 9.64
N ILE A 187 -2.26 -0.01 9.10
CA ILE A 187 -2.82 -0.27 7.77
C ILE A 187 -2.12 0.63 6.76
N VAL A 188 -1.41 0.03 5.80
CA VAL A 188 -0.60 0.74 4.82
C VAL A 188 -1.18 0.55 3.44
N PHE A 189 -1.40 1.65 2.70
CA PHE A 189 -1.87 1.55 1.32
C PHE A 189 -0.72 1.10 0.41
N GLU A 190 -0.88 -0.06 -0.24
CA GLU A 190 0.22 -0.73 -0.95
C GLU A 190 0.91 0.15 -2.01
N PRO A 191 0.22 0.95 -2.85
CA PRO A 191 0.90 1.82 -3.81
C PRO A 191 1.84 2.86 -3.19
N LEU A 192 1.59 3.29 -1.94
CA LEU A 192 2.54 4.13 -1.20
C LEU A 192 3.73 3.29 -0.71
N ALA A 193 3.47 2.10 -0.17
CA ALA A 193 4.54 1.19 0.26
C ALA A 193 5.45 0.76 -0.90
N SER A 194 4.87 0.39 -2.04
CA SER A 194 5.59 0.00 -3.26
C SER A 194 6.42 1.18 -3.79
N ALA A 195 5.95 2.42 -3.64
CA ALA A 195 6.74 3.60 -3.98
C ALA A 195 7.94 3.81 -3.04
N GLU A 196 7.77 3.60 -1.74
CA GLU A 196 8.89 3.61 -0.76
C GLU A 196 9.93 2.53 -1.04
N ALA A 197 9.48 1.37 -1.52
CA ALA A 197 10.38 0.25 -1.82
C ALA A 197 11.12 0.40 -3.17
N CYS A 198 10.45 0.96 -4.19
CA CYS A 198 10.92 0.87 -5.58
C CYS A 198 11.43 2.20 -6.16
N LEU A 199 10.96 3.35 -5.67
CA LEU A 199 11.29 4.64 -6.29
C LEU A 199 12.45 5.33 -5.57
N THR A 200 13.38 5.85 -6.34
CA THR A 200 14.43 6.75 -5.88
C THR A 200 13.90 8.17 -5.67
N ALA A 201 14.63 8.97 -4.87
CA ALA A 201 14.29 10.39 -4.68
C ALA A 201 14.37 11.20 -5.98
N GLU A 202 15.19 10.78 -6.95
CA GLU A 202 15.36 11.42 -8.25
C GLU A 202 14.15 11.16 -9.16
N GLU A 203 13.69 9.92 -9.26
CA GLU A 203 12.49 9.56 -10.02
C GLU A 203 11.25 10.31 -9.50
N ARG A 204 11.09 10.40 -8.17
CA ARG A 204 9.98 11.15 -7.56
C ARG A 204 10.05 12.66 -7.81
N ASP A 205 11.25 13.22 -7.95
CA ASP A 205 11.43 14.65 -8.19
C ASP A 205 11.15 15.00 -9.65
N LEU A 206 11.64 14.19 -10.60
CA LEU A 206 11.40 14.33 -12.04
C LEU A 206 9.94 14.12 -12.43
N GLY A 207 9.26 13.25 -11.70
CA GLY A 207 7.89 12.83 -11.99
C GLY A 207 7.85 11.38 -12.47
N VAL A 208 7.08 10.54 -11.78
CA VAL A 208 7.00 9.10 -12.06
C VAL A 208 5.62 8.57 -11.73
N ALA A 209 5.14 7.64 -12.56
CA ALA A 209 3.95 6.84 -12.28
C ALA A 209 4.40 5.41 -11.98
N LEU A 210 4.16 4.95 -10.75
CA LEU A 210 4.37 3.57 -10.36
C LEU A 210 3.05 2.81 -10.53
N VAL A 211 3.09 1.71 -11.29
CA VAL A 211 1.96 0.79 -11.45
C VAL A 211 2.31 -0.54 -10.81
N ASP A 212 1.54 -0.92 -9.79
CA ASP A 212 1.66 -2.19 -9.08
C ASP A 212 0.58 -3.15 -9.58
N ILE A 213 0.95 -4.17 -10.35
CA ILE A 213 0.02 -5.10 -10.99
C ILE A 213 -0.15 -6.34 -10.11
N GLY A 214 -1.19 -6.32 -9.27
CA GLY A 214 -1.60 -7.46 -8.46
C GLY A 214 -2.48 -8.46 -9.21
N ALA A 215 -3.03 -9.43 -8.47
CA ALA A 215 -3.90 -10.47 -9.03
C ALA A 215 -5.28 -9.92 -9.44
N ALA A 216 -6.02 -9.35 -8.49
CA ALA A 216 -7.39 -8.86 -8.73
C ALA A 216 -7.42 -7.41 -9.25
N SER A 217 -6.42 -6.60 -8.92
CA SER A 217 -6.38 -5.16 -9.22
C SER A 217 -4.95 -4.68 -9.42
N SER A 218 -4.82 -3.50 -10.04
CA SER A 218 -3.57 -2.78 -10.20
C SER A 218 -3.64 -1.43 -9.48
N GLY A 219 -2.65 -1.17 -8.63
CA GLY A 219 -2.48 0.11 -7.95
C GLY A 219 -1.68 1.10 -8.79
N LEU A 220 -1.98 2.38 -8.65
CA LEU A 220 -1.28 3.49 -9.29
C LEU A 220 -0.89 4.52 -8.23
N GLY A 221 0.37 4.92 -8.23
CA GLY A 221 0.86 6.10 -7.52
C GLY A 221 1.58 7.03 -8.49
N VAL A 222 1.13 8.27 -8.59
CA VAL A 222 1.78 9.33 -9.38
C VAL A 222 2.48 10.28 -8.44
N TYR A 223 3.77 10.49 -8.68
CA TYR A 223 4.62 11.35 -7.89
C TYR A 223 5.19 12.46 -8.77
N CYS A 224 5.30 13.66 -8.21
CA CYS A 224 5.95 14.81 -8.83
C CYS A 224 6.56 15.68 -7.74
N GLN A 225 7.74 16.28 -7.97
CA GLN A 225 8.39 17.15 -6.99
C GLN A 225 8.53 16.51 -5.59
N ARG A 226 8.75 15.19 -5.53
CA ARG A 226 8.84 14.35 -4.31
C ARG A 226 7.54 14.19 -3.51
N ALA A 227 6.42 14.66 -4.02
CA ALA A 227 5.11 14.47 -3.41
C ALA A 227 4.27 13.46 -4.20
N VAL A 228 3.34 12.79 -3.51
CA VAL A 228 2.27 12.03 -4.18
C VAL A 228 1.20 13.00 -4.68
N GLU A 229 0.95 12.99 -5.98
CA GLU A 229 -0.03 13.87 -6.64
C GLU A 229 -1.38 13.18 -6.87
N HIS A 230 -1.33 11.87 -7.13
CA HIS A 230 -2.51 11.08 -7.40
C HIS A 230 -2.29 9.62 -7.03
N THR A 231 -3.33 8.98 -6.51
CA THR A 231 -3.38 7.54 -6.37
C THR A 231 -4.72 7.00 -6.85
N ALA A 232 -4.67 5.80 -7.43
CA ALA A 232 -5.87 5.10 -7.89
C ALA A 232 -5.67 3.59 -7.78
N VAL A 233 -6.78 2.87 -7.78
CA VAL A 233 -6.79 1.42 -7.95
C VAL A 233 -7.74 1.07 -9.09
N ILE A 234 -7.21 0.32 -10.06
CA ILE A 234 -7.96 -0.17 -11.21
C ILE A 234 -8.30 -1.64 -10.93
N ALA A 235 -9.57 -2.00 -11.02
CA ALA A 235 -10.05 -3.37 -10.79
C ALA A 235 -9.73 -4.32 -11.96
N VAL A 236 -8.49 -4.25 -12.46
CA VAL A 236 -7.91 -5.10 -13.50
C VAL A 236 -6.53 -5.52 -13.01
N GLY A 237 -6.21 -6.79 -13.14
CA GLY A 237 -4.96 -7.39 -12.66
C GLY A 237 -4.69 -8.73 -13.33
N GLY A 238 -3.69 -9.45 -12.82
CA GLY A 238 -3.22 -10.74 -13.35
C GLY A 238 -4.31 -11.79 -13.57
N GLU A 239 -5.37 -11.83 -12.75
CA GLU A 239 -6.49 -12.77 -12.88
C GLU A 239 -7.29 -12.59 -14.17
N HIS A 240 -7.36 -11.34 -14.69
CA HIS A 240 -8.09 -11.05 -15.92
C HIS A 240 -7.37 -11.68 -17.11
N PHE A 241 -6.04 -11.56 -17.16
CA PHE A 241 -5.20 -12.25 -18.14
C PHE A 241 -5.35 -13.77 -18.05
N THR A 242 -5.34 -14.32 -16.83
CA THR A 242 -5.53 -15.75 -16.61
C THR A 242 -6.90 -16.24 -17.09
N LYS A 243 -7.95 -15.44 -16.89
CA LYS A 243 -9.30 -15.74 -17.36
C LYS A 243 -9.37 -15.74 -18.88
N ASP A 244 -8.76 -14.76 -19.53
CA ASP A 244 -8.71 -14.70 -20.99
C ASP A 244 -7.94 -15.89 -21.57
N LEU A 245 -6.83 -16.29 -20.93
CA LEU A 245 -6.10 -17.51 -21.27
C LEU A 245 -6.95 -18.78 -21.06
N ALA A 246 -7.71 -18.87 -19.97
CA ALA A 246 -8.58 -20.01 -19.71
C ALA A 246 -9.66 -20.16 -20.79
N VAL A 247 -10.27 -19.05 -21.21
CA VAL A 247 -11.26 -19.03 -22.29
C VAL A 247 -10.62 -19.38 -23.63
N GLY A 248 -9.53 -18.70 -23.99
CA GLY A 248 -8.85 -18.89 -25.28
C GLY A 248 -8.25 -20.28 -25.44
N LEU A 249 -7.71 -20.86 -24.36
CA LEU A 249 -7.14 -22.21 -24.32
C LEU A 249 -8.15 -23.28 -23.90
N GLN A 250 -9.43 -22.93 -23.72
CA GLN A 250 -10.50 -23.84 -23.27
C GLN A 250 -10.10 -24.71 -22.07
N THR A 251 -9.40 -24.13 -21.11
CA THR A 251 -8.87 -24.83 -19.94
C THR A 251 -9.40 -24.22 -18.64
N ARG A 252 -9.11 -24.85 -17.51
CA ARG A 252 -9.50 -24.36 -16.18
C ARG A 252 -8.54 -23.27 -15.70
N MET A 253 -9.04 -22.35 -14.87
CA MET A 253 -8.25 -21.25 -14.29
C MET A 253 -6.90 -21.68 -13.70
N PRO A 254 -6.79 -22.77 -12.89
CA PRO A 254 -5.49 -23.16 -12.33
C PRO A 254 -4.47 -23.61 -13.39
N GLU A 255 -4.95 -24.29 -14.43
CA GLU A 255 -4.09 -24.69 -15.54
C GLU A 255 -3.68 -23.45 -16.34
N ALA A 256 -4.61 -22.55 -16.67
CA ALA A 256 -4.28 -21.29 -17.34
C ALA A 256 -3.25 -20.45 -16.57
N GLU A 257 -3.36 -20.37 -15.24
CA GLU A 257 -2.39 -19.66 -14.39
C GLU A 257 -1.01 -20.30 -14.47
N LYS A 258 -0.95 -21.64 -14.40
CA LYS A 258 0.30 -22.39 -14.56
C LYS A 258 0.94 -22.11 -15.91
N ARG A 259 0.15 -22.08 -16.99
CA ARG A 259 0.62 -21.76 -18.35
C ARG A 259 1.11 -20.31 -18.46
N LYS A 260 0.37 -19.36 -17.89
CA LYS A 260 0.76 -17.95 -17.82
C LYS A 260 2.11 -17.78 -17.14
N ARG A 261 2.34 -18.46 -16.02
CA ARG A 261 3.62 -18.42 -15.29
C ARG A 261 4.76 -19.14 -16.00
N ALA A 262 4.46 -20.23 -16.71
CA ALA A 262 5.47 -21.03 -17.41
C ALA A 262 5.93 -20.39 -18.73
N TRP A 263 5.03 -19.73 -19.46
CA TRP A 263 5.28 -19.28 -20.84
C TRP A 263 4.94 -17.81 -21.10
N GLY A 264 4.45 -17.07 -20.10
CA GLY A 264 4.18 -15.64 -20.24
C GLY A 264 5.48 -14.88 -20.51
N GLY A 265 5.49 -14.10 -21.60
CA GLY A 265 6.64 -13.30 -21.99
C GLY A 265 6.22 -12.03 -22.74
N PRO A 266 7.06 -10.98 -22.74
CA PRO A 266 6.72 -9.68 -23.33
C PRO A 266 6.75 -9.68 -24.86
N ASN A 267 7.30 -10.73 -25.49
CA ASN A 267 7.44 -10.81 -26.94
C ASN A 267 6.79 -12.08 -27.52
N PRO A 268 5.71 -11.97 -28.32
CA PRO A 268 5.13 -13.13 -29.00
C PRO A 268 6.09 -13.78 -30.01
N ALA A 269 7.14 -13.06 -30.46
CA ALA A 269 8.12 -13.56 -31.42
C ALA A 269 9.34 -14.29 -30.78
N VAL A 270 9.43 -14.33 -29.45
CA VAL A 270 10.49 -15.07 -28.71
C VAL A 270 9.90 -16.28 -28.00
N ALA A 271 8.68 -16.69 -28.39
CA ALA A 271 8.19 -18.01 -28.04
C ALA A 271 9.13 -19.03 -28.68
N ASP A 272 9.94 -19.68 -27.85
CA ASP A 272 10.69 -20.87 -28.22
C ASP A 272 9.74 -21.83 -28.95
N ASP A 273 10.17 -22.45 -30.06
CA ASP A 273 9.35 -23.29 -30.98
C ASP A 273 8.71 -24.52 -30.30
N SER A 274 8.76 -24.60 -28.97
CA SER A 274 7.92 -25.41 -28.11
C SER A 274 6.43 -25.20 -28.43
N VAL A 275 5.91 -26.04 -29.31
CA VAL A 275 4.49 -26.12 -29.64
C VAL A 275 3.70 -26.40 -28.37
N LEU A 276 2.85 -25.46 -27.99
CA LEU A 276 1.90 -25.64 -26.89
C LEU A 276 0.84 -26.66 -27.32
N GLN A 277 1.00 -27.92 -26.95
CA GLN A 277 -0.08 -28.90 -27.16
C GLN A 277 -1.30 -28.49 -26.32
N MET A 278 -2.37 -28.17 -27.04
CA MET A 278 -3.68 -27.91 -26.49
C MET A 278 -4.36 -29.25 -26.15
N PRO A 279 -5.01 -29.37 -24.98
CA PRO A 279 -5.89 -30.51 -24.74
C PRO A 279 -7.02 -30.48 -25.78
N GLY A 280 -7.25 -31.61 -26.45
CA GLY A 280 -8.43 -31.84 -27.27
C GLY A 280 -9.67 -32.16 -26.42
#